data_AF-A0A094KUN4-F1
#
_entry.id   AF-A0A094KUN4-F1
#
_cell.length_a   1.000
_cell.length_b   1.000
_cell.length_c   1.000
_cell.angle_alpha   90.00
_cell.angle_beta   90.00
_cell.angle_gamma   90.00
#
_symmetry.space_group_name_H-M   'P 1'
#
loop_
_entity.id
_entity.type
_entity.pdbx_description
1 polymer ?
#
loop_
_entity_poly.entity_id
_entity_poly.type
_entity_poly.pdbx_seq_one_letter_code
_entity_poly.pdbx_strand_id
1 'polypeptide(L)'
;GLTSLPPVGIGIFLGGFIMKKYKMSIVAATKFAFTMSFLAYITALLHFFVGSENVELDSKPIPYHENSIFSECNSDCKCASNVWDPVCGDNGLTYVSACLAGCTTSVGHGKNVVFHNCSCLEASSSWMGNNSATLGQCPKSEDCSMKFIYYTIIQVISGFCYALGGTPAYMIMFRCVQPELKSLAVGLYTLIMRILAGIPAPVYFGALIDKTCLKWGSTSCGQRGACRLYDSNAYRYVFLGLSAVLRGPSYLISIFLYILIKKHFQ
;
A
#
# COMPACT_ATOMS: atom_id res chain seq x y z
N GLY A 1 -4.62 5.91 -4.37
CA GLY A 1 -4.79 5.83 -5.83
C GLY A 1 -5.70 6.92 -6.32
N LEU A 2 -7.02 6.77 -6.15
CA LEU A 2 -8.00 7.78 -6.56
C LEU A 2 -7.84 9.10 -5.80
N THR A 3 -7.56 9.03 -4.49
CA THR A 3 -7.36 10.20 -3.61
C THR A 3 -6.12 11.04 -3.95
N SER A 4 -5.11 10.46 -4.60
CA SER A 4 -3.85 11.13 -4.93
C SER A 4 -3.85 11.81 -6.31
N LEU A 5 -4.83 11.52 -7.18
CA LEU A 5 -4.87 12.07 -8.54
C LEU A 5 -5.08 13.59 -8.57
N PRO A 6 -6.05 14.18 -7.85
CA PRO A 6 -6.26 15.63 -7.89
C PRO A 6 -5.07 16.43 -7.36
N PRO A 7 -4.44 16.09 -6.21
CA PRO A 7 -3.25 16.77 -5.72
C PRO A 7 -2.08 16.73 -6.71
N VAL A 8 -1.86 15.58 -7.37
CA VAL A 8 -0.82 15.45 -8.39
C VAL A 8 -1.09 16.39 -9.57
N GLY A 9 -2.34 16.47 -10.05
CA GLY A 9 -2.73 17.40 -11.12
C GLY A 9 -2.48 18.86 -10.76
N ILE A 10 -2.87 19.27 -9.54
CA ILE A 10 -2.61 20.61 -9.01
C ILE A 10 -1.10 20.88 -8.92
N GLY A 11 -0.32 19.89 -8.45
CA GLY A 11 1.14 19.99 -8.36
C GLY A 11 1.80 20.19 -9.73
N ILE A 12 1.37 19.45 -10.76
CA ILE A 12 1.90 19.60 -12.13
C ILE A 12 1.65 21.03 -12.65
N PHE A 13 0.42 21.51 -12.51
CA PHE A 13 0.02 22.85 -12.96
C PHE A 13 0.80 23.95 -12.22
N LEU A 14 0.85 23.88 -10.89
CA LEU A 14 1.58 24.84 -10.07
C LEU A 14 3.08 24.79 -10.34
N GLY A 15 3.67 23.62 -10.59
CA GLY A 15 5.08 23.49 -10.95
C GLY A 15 5.41 24.25 -12.23
N GLY A 16 4.56 24.13 -13.25
CA GLY A 16 4.66 24.90 -14.50
C GLY A 16 4.42 26.40 -14.30
N PHE A 17 3.43 26.77 -13.48
CA PHE A 17 3.13 28.16 -13.15
C PHE A 17 4.29 28.85 -12.42
N ILE A 18 4.89 28.19 -11.42
CA ILE A 18 6.06 28.67 -10.67
C ILE A 18 7.23 28.92 -11.62
N MET A 19 7.54 27.96 -12.50
CA MET A 19 8.59 28.14 -13.50
C MET A 19 8.37 29.36 -14.40
N LYS A 20 7.13 29.56 -14.86
CA LYS A 20 6.76 30.68 -15.72
C LYS A 20 6.83 32.01 -14.98
N LYS A 21 6.28 32.08 -13.76
CA LYS A 21 6.20 33.30 -12.94
C LYS A 21 7.58 33.80 -12.53
N TYR A 22 8.45 32.90 -12.06
CA TYR A 22 9.79 33.25 -11.58
C TYR A 22 10.87 33.21 -12.66
N LYS A 23 10.50 32.91 -13.92
CA LYS A 23 11.44 32.78 -15.06
C LYS A 23 12.71 32.02 -14.69
N MET A 24 12.53 30.86 -14.05
CA MET A 24 13.65 30.11 -13.47
C MET A 24 14.70 29.77 -14.53
N SER A 25 15.97 30.04 -14.25
CA SER A 25 17.10 29.56 -15.04
C SER A 25 17.22 28.03 -14.96
N ILE A 26 18.03 27.41 -15.82
CA ILE A 26 18.24 25.95 -15.80
C ILE A 26 18.78 25.51 -14.43
N VAL A 27 19.76 26.24 -13.88
CA VAL A 27 20.34 25.94 -12.56
C VAL A 27 19.30 26.10 -11.44
N ALA A 28 18.49 27.16 -11.47
CA ALA A 28 17.44 27.38 -10.48
C ALA A 28 16.32 26.32 -10.56
N ALA A 29 15.88 25.95 -11.76
CA ALA A 29 14.90 24.90 -11.99
C ALA A 29 15.42 23.54 -11.52
N THR A 30 16.70 23.25 -11.77
CA THR A 30 17.37 22.01 -11.34
C THR A 30 17.39 21.92 -9.81
N LYS A 31 17.81 23.01 -9.13
CA LYS A 31 17.77 23.08 -7.66
C LYS A 31 16.35 22.87 -7.12
N PHE A 32 15.36 23.55 -7.70
CA PHE A 32 13.97 23.43 -7.27
C PHE A 32 13.42 22.01 -7.45
N ALA A 33 13.64 21.38 -8.61
CA ALA A 33 13.23 20.00 -8.87
C ALA A 33 13.82 19.02 -7.85
N PHE A 34 15.11 19.14 -7.55
CA PHE A 34 15.78 18.28 -6.59
C PHE A 34 15.30 18.50 -5.16
N THR A 35 15.14 19.75 -4.72
CA THR A 35 14.60 20.04 -3.39
C THR A 35 13.20 19.45 -3.20
N MET A 36 12.32 19.63 -4.19
CA MET A 36 10.94 19.11 -4.11
C MET A 36 10.88 17.58 -4.17
N SER A 37 11.74 16.96 -4.98
CA SER A 37 11.90 15.50 -4.99
C SER A 37 12.42 14.99 -3.65
N PHE A 38 13.42 15.64 -3.05
CA PHE A 38 13.98 15.25 -1.75
C PHE A 38 12.95 15.41 -0.63
N LEU A 39 12.19 16.51 -0.61
CA LEU A 39 11.09 16.70 0.33
C LEU A 39 10.01 15.62 0.20
N ALA A 40 9.66 15.25 -1.03
CA ALA A 40 8.74 14.14 -1.31
C ALA A 40 9.29 12.79 -0.80
N TYR A 41 10.61 12.58 -0.85
CA TYR A 41 11.24 11.38 -0.32
C TYR A 41 11.24 11.34 1.21
N ILE A 42 11.61 12.43 1.89
CA ILE A 42 11.57 12.52 3.35
C ILE A 42 10.15 12.33 3.89
N THR A 43 9.16 12.97 3.27
CA THR A 43 7.75 12.75 3.62
C THR A 43 7.30 11.32 3.34
N ALA A 44 7.80 10.68 2.27
CA ALA A 44 7.52 9.26 2.02
C ALA A 44 8.11 8.34 3.11
N LEU A 45 9.28 8.67 3.68
CA LEU A 45 9.87 7.92 4.80
C LEU A 45 9.03 8.00 6.08
N LEU A 46 8.24 9.07 6.26
CA LEU A 46 7.34 9.18 7.43
C LEU A 46 6.29 8.05 7.47
N HIS A 47 5.96 7.41 6.34
CA HIS A 47 5.05 6.26 6.32
C HIS A 47 5.59 5.05 7.11
N PHE A 48 6.90 4.94 7.33
CA PHE A 48 7.46 3.91 8.21
C PHE A 48 7.05 4.10 9.67
N PHE A 49 6.70 5.31 10.10
CA PHE A 49 6.32 5.59 11.48
C PHE A 49 4.81 5.47 11.72
N VAL A 50 3.98 5.71 10.69
CA VAL A 50 2.49 5.72 10.81
C VAL A 50 1.89 4.37 11.24
N GLY A 51 2.53 3.26 10.89
CA GLY A 51 2.04 1.91 11.21
C GLY A 51 2.74 1.25 12.41
N SER A 52 3.69 1.92 13.07
CA SER A 52 4.35 1.39 14.26
C SER A 52 3.75 2.06 15.49
N GLU A 53 2.77 1.38 16.09
CA GLU A 53 2.49 1.39 17.53
C GLU A 53 1.44 0.32 17.81
N ASN A 54 1.91 -0.77 18.44
CA ASN A 54 1.26 -1.57 19.48
C ASN A 54 -0.17 -2.07 19.20
N VAL A 55 -0.32 -2.97 18.22
CA VAL A 55 -1.50 -3.85 18.16
C VAL A 55 -1.14 -5.21 18.77
N GLU A 56 -0.59 -5.18 19.99
CA GLU A 56 -0.45 -6.39 20.82
C GLU A 56 -1.63 -6.57 21.78
N LEU A 57 -2.55 -5.61 21.87
CA LEU A 57 -3.83 -5.75 22.55
C LEU A 57 -4.95 -5.41 21.55
N ASP A 58 -5.97 -6.27 21.46
CA ASP A 58 -7.22 -6.13 20.69
C ASP A 58 -7.29 -6.25 19.16
N SER A 59 -6.19 -6.46 18.43
CA SER A 59 -6.31 -7.13 17.12
C SER A 59 -5.30 -8.24 17.03
N LYS A 60 -5.56 -9.32 17.78
CA LYS A 60 -4.87 -10.58 17.54
C LYS A 60 -4.96 -10.85 16.03
N PRO A 61 -3.84 -10.97 15.30
CA PRO A 61 -3.90 -11.45 13.93
C PRO A 61 -4.70 -12.74 13.95
N ILE A 62 -5.59 -12.92 12.96
CA ILE A 62 -6.27 -14.20 12.73
C ILE A 62 -5.17 -15.27 12.91
N PRO A 63 -5.25 -16.16 13.93
CA PRO A 63 -4.19 -17.12 14.19
C PRO A 63 -4.15 -18.08 13.01
N TYR A 64 -3.38 -17.69 11.98
CA TYR A 64 -3.23 -18.41 10.74
C TYR A 64 -1.97 -19.25 10.83
N HIS A 65 -1.97 -20.17 11.78
CA HIS A 65 -1.16 -21.37 11.72
C HIS A 65 -2.11 -22.50 11.29
N GLU A 66 -1.73 -23.31 10.32
CA GLU A 66 -2.54 -24.45 9.86
C GLU A 66 -2.96 -25.37 11.03
N ASN A 67 -2.11 -25.46 12.06
CA ASN A 67 -2.34 -26.22 13.29
C ASN A 67 -3.22 -25.51 14.33
N SER A 68 -3.56 -24.22 14.15
CA SER A 68 -4.46 -23.45 15.02
C SER A 68 -5.84 -23.22 14.41
N ILE A 69 -6.07 -23.64 13.16
CA ILE A 69 -7.36 -23.52 12.46
C ILE A 69 -8.32 -24.64 12.91
N PHE A 70 -7.77 -25.82 13.22
CA PHE A 70 -8.53 -26.94 13.77
C PHE A 70 -8.29 -26.98 15.28
N SER A 71 -9.36 -26.79 16.03
CA SER A 71 -9.39 -26.81 17.49
C SER A 71 -10.47 -27.80 17.93
N GLU A 72 -10.44 -28.21 19.19
CA GLU A 72 -11.47 -29.10 19.75
C GLU A 72 -12.88 -28.51 19.61
N CYS A 73 -13.01 -27.18 19.57
CA CYS A 73 -14.31 -26.52 19.39
C CYS A 73 -14.92 -26.70 17.98
N ASN A 74 -14.13 -26.95 16.93
CA ASN A 74 -14.63 -27.13 15.57
C ASN A 74 -14.42 -28.53 15.01
N SER A 75 -14.02 -29.49 15.84
CA SER A 75 -13.79 -30.89 15.45
C SER A 75 -15.06 -31.59 14.94
N ASP A 76 -16.22 -31.17 15.44
CA ASP A 76 -17.52 -31.73 15.05
C ASP A 76 -17.93 -31.35 13.63
N CYS A 77 -17.24 -30.37 13.03
CA CYS A 77 -17.50 -29.88 11.69
C CYS A 77 -16.33 -30.23 10.76
N LYS A 78 -16.60 -30.96 9.67
CA LYS A 78 -15.62 -31.22 8.59
C LYS A 78 -15.42 -29.98 7.73
N CYS A 79 -14.87 -28.92 8.31
CA CYS A 79 -14.69 -27.64 7.64
C CYS A 79 -13.64 -27.72 6.54
N ALA A 80 -13.95 -27.15 5.38
CA ALA A 80 -13.00 -27.03 4.28
C ALA A 80 -11.99 -25.91 4.58
N SER A 81 -10.69 -26.25 4.59
CA SER A 81 -9.59 -25.32 4.91
C SER A 81 -9.28 -24.29 3.80
N ASN A 82 -9.91 -24.44 2.62
CA ASN A 82 -9.74 -23.58 1.45
C ASN A 82 -10.86 -22.54 1.30
N VAL A 83 -11.91 -22.58 2.13
CA VAL A 83 -13.01 -21.60 2.12
C VAL A 83 -12.58 -20.33 2.84
N TRP A 84 -12.87 -19.17 2.23
CA TRP A 84 -12.63 -17.85 2.80
C TRP A 84 -13.95 -17.06 2.81
N ASP A 85 -14.62 -17.06 3.96
CA ASP A 85 -15.89 -16.37 4.18
C ASP A 85 -15.92 -15.77 5.59
N PRO A 86 -15.17 -14.67 5.82
CA PRO A 86 -14.88 -14.22 7.17
C PRO A 86 -16.15 -13.81 7.94
N VAL A 87 -16.19 -14.18 9.22
CA VAL A 87 -17.26 -13.81 10.14
C VAL A 87 -16.68 -13.13 11.38
N CYS A 88 -17.41 -12.15 11.92
CA CYS A 88 -17.07 -11.48 13.16
C CYS A 88 -17.86 -12.12 14.29
N GLY A 89 -17.17 -12.78 15.22
CA GLY A 89 -17.80 -13.28 16.44
C GLY A 89 -18.11 -12.14 17.41
N ASP A 90 -19.11 -12.32 18.26
CA ASP A 90 -19.47 -11.36 19.31
C ASP A 90 -18.33 -11.14 20.33
N ASN A 91 -17.33 -12.02 20.35
CA ASN A 91 -16.08 -11.85 21.10
C ASN A 91 -15.07 -10.88 20.44
N GLY A 92 -15.45 -10.22 19.35
CA GLY A 92 -14.60 -9.26 18.63
C GLY A 92 -13.50 -9.90 17.77
N LEU A 93 -13.47 -11.24 17.66
CA LEU A 93 -12.49 -11.95 16.83
C LEU A 93 -13.08 -12.27 15.44
N THR A 94 -12.25 -12.09 14.42
CA THR A 94 -12.60 -12.47 13.04
C THR A 94 -12.14 -13.89 12.76
N TYR A 95 -13.08 -14.75 12.36
CA TYR A 95 -12.83 -16.14 11.97
C TYR A 95 -12.84 -16.28 10.45
N VAL A 96 -12.12 -17.29 9.93
CA VAL A 96 -11.98 -17.53 8.48
C VAL A 96 -13.29 -17.96 7.82
N SER A 97 -14.15 -18.67 8.56
CA SER A 97 -15.51 -19.04 8.15
C SER A 97 -16.40 -19.30 9.37
N ALA A 98 -17.72 -19.26 9.17
CA ALA A 98 -18.70 -19.67 10.19
C ALA A 98 -18.49 -21.12 10.67
N CYS A 99 -18.10 -22.03 9.76
CA CYS A 99 -17.77 -23.42 10.11
C CYS A 99 -16.56 -23.50 11.05
N LEU A 100 -15.49 -22.75 10.74
CA LEU A 100 -14.29 -22.73 11.58
C LEU A 100 -14.51 -22.02 12.91
N ALA A 101 -15.54 -21.16 13.01
CA ALA A 101 -16.05 -20.61 14.26
C ALA A 101 -16.96 -21.58 15.04
N GLY A 102 -17.27 -22.75 14.47
CA GLY A 102 -18.11 -23.78 15.08
C GLY A 102 -19.60 -23.47 15.10
N CYS A 103 -20.08 -22.57 14.23
CA CYS A 103 -21.49 -22.19 14.18
C CYS A 103 -22.34 -23.28 13.52
N THR A 104 -23.50 -23.60 14.10
CA THR A 104 -24.38 -24.68 13.61
C THR A 104 -25.65 -24.18 12.94
N THR A 105 -26.08 -22.95 13.24
CA THR A 105 -27.31 -22.38 12.67
C THR A 105 -27.05 -20.99 12.07
N SER A 106 -27.83 -20.63 11.06
CA SER A 106 -27.77 -19.33 10.40
C SER A 106 -29.18 -18.78 10.20
N VAL A 107 -29.41 -17.53 10.59
CA VAL A 107 -30.70 -16.84 10.47
C VAL A 107 -30.52 -15.58 9.65
N GLY A 108 -31.42 -15.35 8.68
CA GLY A 108 -31.40 -14.17 7.82
C GLY A 108 -31.06 -14.49 6.36
N HIS A 109 -30.97 -13.44 5.53
CA HIS A 109 -30.69 -13.57 4.10
C HIS A 109 -29.72 -12.48 3.62
N GLY A 110 -28.84 -12.84 2.68
CA GLY A 110 -27.85 -11.94 2.12
C GLY A 110 -26.87 -11.40 3.17
N LYS A 111 -26.72 -10.07 3.24
CA LYS A 111 -25.76 -9.41 4.16
C LYS A 111 -26.20 -9.41 5.62
N ASN A 112 -27.46 -9.70 5.91
CA ASN A 112 -28.03 -9.66 7.26
C ASN A 112 -28.10 -11.06 7.89
N VAL A 113 -27.33 -12.03 7.38
CA VAL A 113 -27.26 -13.36 8.01
C VAL A 113 -26.41 -13.29 9.28
N VAL A 114 -26.96 -13.88 10.33
CA VAL A 114 -26.32 -14.03 11.64
C VAL A 114 -26.19 -15.53 11.89
N PHE A 115 -24.99 -15.97 12.21
CA PHE A 115 -24.69 -17.33 12.61
C PHE A 115 -24.83 -17.45 14.13
N HIS A 116 -25.39 -18.56 14.60
CA HIS A 116 -25.60 -18.82 16.02
C HIS A 116 -25.01 -20.17 16.43
N ASN A 117 -24.94 -20.38 17.75
CA ASN A 117 -24.38 -21.58 18.38
C ASN A 117 -22.94 -21.85 17.92
N CYS A 118 -22.10 -20.82 17.95
CA CYS A 118 -20.70 -20.90 17.58
C CYS A 118 -19.84 -21.35 18.77
N SER A 119 -19.40 -22.61 18.78
CA SER A 119 -18.64 -23.22 19.89
C SER A 119 -17.24 -22.62 20.10
N CYS A 120 -16.59 -22.10 19.06
CA CYS A 120 -15.23 -21.56 19.19
C CYS A 120 -15.16 -20.16 19.82
N LEU A 121 -16.31 -19.50 20.04
CA LEU A 121 -16.36 -18.19 20.71
C LEU A 121 -16.14 -18.33 22.23
N GLU A 122 -16.57 -19.45 22.81
CA GLU A 122 -16.50 -19.72 24.25
C GLU A 122 -15.08 -20.05 24.74
N ALA A 123 -14.23 -20.60 23.87
CA ALA A 123 -12.90 -21.09 24.25
C ALA A 123 -11.88 -20.01 24.63
N SER A 124 -12.18 -18.72 24.39
CA SER A 124 -11.19 -17.64 24.49
C SER A 124 -11.34 -16.70 25.69
N SER A 125 -12.49 -16.69 26.38
CA SER A 125 -12.69 -16.03 27.68
C SER A 125 -14.11 -16.25 28.20
N SER A 126 -14.30 -16.06 29.50
CA SER A 126 -15.59 -15.99 30.22
C SER A 126 -16.51 -14.87 29.73
N TRP A 127 -16.93 -14.90 28.46
CA TRP A 127 -17.89 -13.96 27.86
C TRP A 127 -19.30 -14.53 27.99
N MET A 128 -20.18 -13.81 28.67
CA MET A 128 -21.63 -14.11 28.78
C MET A 128 -22.43 -13.55 27.59
N GLY A 129 -21.79 -13.36 26.44
CA GLY A 129 -22.43 -12.86 25.22
C GLY A 129 -23.25 -13.96 24.54
N ASN A 130 -24.09 -13.58 23.57
CA ASN A 130 -24.70 -14.56 22.69
C ASN A 130 -23.58 -15.19 21.83
N ASN A 131 -23.63 -16.50 21.58
CA ASN A 131 -22.66 -17.19 20.72
C ASN A 131 -23.00 -16.97 19.24
N SER A 132 -23.08 -15.69 18.85
CA SER A 132 -23.39 -15.26 17.50
C SER A 132 -22.15 -14.75 16.76
N ALA A 133 -22.19 -14.90 15.45
CA ALA A 133 -21.25 -14.28 14.54
C ALA A 133 -22.00 -13.63 13.37
N THR A 134 -21.52 -12.49 12.91
CA THR A 134 -22.09 -11.75 11.76
C THR A 134 -21.17 -11.87 10.56
N LEU A 135 -21.71 -11.73 9.34
CA LEU A 135 -20.89 -11.73 8.14
C LEU A 135 -19.90 -10.55 8.12
N GLY A 136 -18.67 -10.85 7.70
CA GLY A 136 -17.63 -9.86 7.48
C GLY A 136 -16.53 -9.90 8.55
N GLN A 137 -15.55 -9.01 8.38
CA GLN A 137 -14.50 -8.82 9.37
C GLN A 137 -15.03 -7.93 10.49
N CYS A 138 -14.55 -8.16 11.71
CA CYS A 138 -14.90 -7.28 12.82
C CYS A 138 -14.49 -5.83 12.53
N PRO A 139 -15.31 -4.85 12.97
CA PRO A 139 -14.96 -3.45 12.83
C PRO A 139 -13.61 -3.22 13.49
N LYS A 140 -12.67 -2.64 12.73
CA LYS A 140 -11.36 -2.27 13.27
C LYS A 140 -11.54 -1.09 14.23
N SER A 141 -10.75 -1.04 15.30
CA SER A 141 -10.77 0.05 16.27
C SER A 141 -10.59 1.42 15.61
N GLU A 142 -11.10 2.49 16.25
CA GLU A 142 -11.00 3.87 15.74
C GLU A 142 -9.55 4.29 15.43
N ASP A 143 -8.58 3.77 16.17
CA ASP A 143 -7.15 3.97 15.93
C ASP A 143 -6.70 3.51 14.53
N CYS A 144 -7.29 2.44 14.01
CA CYS A 144 -7.00 1.95 12.66
C CYS A 144 -7.49 2.94 11.59
N SER A 145 -8.64 3.58 11.80
CA SER A 145 -9.19 4.59 10.91
C SER A 145 -8.33 5.85 10.91
N MET A 146 -7.86 6.28 12.08
CA MET A 146 -6.97 7.43 12.21
C MET A 146 -5.62 7.21 11.52
N LYS A 147 -5.00 6.04 11.71
CA LYS A 147 -3.74 5.67 11.01
C LYS A 147 -3.90 5.68 9.48
N PHE A 148 -5.05 5.22 8.96
CA PHE A 148 -5.35 5.29 7.53
C PHE A 148 -5.49 6.73 7.02
N ILE A 149 -6.08 7.62 7.81
CA ILE A 149 -6.18 9.05 7.48
C ILE A 149 -4.79 9.68 7.43
N TYR A 150 -3.95 9.47 8.45
CA TYR A 150 -2.56 9.96 8.45
C TYR A 150 -1.76 9.45 7.25
N TYR A 151 -1.86 8.16 6.95
CA TYR A 151 -1.23 7.56 5.76
C TYR A 151 -1.68 8.28 4.48
N THR A 152 -2.99 8.52 4.34
CA THR A 152 -3.56 9.19 3.16
C THR A 152 -3.07 10.63 3.03
N ILE A 153 -3.01 11.39 4.13
CA ILE A 153 -2.52 12.77 4.14
C ILE A 153 -1.05 12.84 3.71
N ILE A 154 -0.19 12.00 4.30
CA ILE A 154 1.24 11.97 3.98
C ILE A 154 1.45 11.58 2.51
N GLN A 155 0.69 10.60 2.01
CA GLN A 155 0.75 10.19 0.61
C GLN A 155 0.34 11.32 -0.35
N VAL A 156 -0.67 12.12 0.02
CA VAL A 156 -1.11 13.29 -0.75
C VAL A 156 -0.03 14.37 -0.78
N ILE A 157 0.55 14.72 0.37
CA ILE A 157 1.62 15.73 0.48
C ILE A 157 2.84 15.29 -0.33
N SER A 158 3.30 14.05 -0.16
CA SER A 158 4.45 13.50 -0.89
C SER A 158 4.21 13.50 -2.41
N GLY A 159 3.01 13.08 -2.85
CA GLY A 159 2.62 13.09 -4.26
C GLY A 159 2.57 14.50 -4.85
N PHE A 160 2.05 15.47 -4.10
CA PHE A 160 2.01 16.88 -4.48
C PHE A 160 3.42 17.48 -4.61
N CYS A 161 4.30 17.27 -3.62
CA CYS A 161 5.68 17.72 -3.67
C CYS A 161 6.44 17.10 -4.86
N TYR A 162 6.24 15.81 -5.11
CA TYR A 162 6.85 15.13 -6.25
C TYR A 162 6.37 15.72 -7.58
N ALA A 163 5.06 15.94 -7.73
CA ALA A 163 4.46 16.54 -8.92
C ALA A 163 4.96 17.98 -9.18
N LEU A 164 5.08 18.80 -8.14
CA LEU A 164 5.62 20.16 -8.22
C LEU A 164 7.05 20.19 -8.78
N GLY A 165 7.90 19.23 -8.38
CA GLY A 165 9.29 19.10 -8.87
C GLY A 165 9.39 18.39 -10.23
N GLY A 166 8.41 17.56 -10.58
CA GLY A 166 8.38 16.79 -11.82
C GLY A 166 8.26 17.66 -13.09
N THR A 167 7.41 18.68 -13.06
CA THR A 167 7.27 19.60 -14.22
C THR A 167 8.59 20.33 -14.54
N PRO A 168 9.29 20.95 -13.57
CA PRO A 168 10.62 21.51 -13.79
C PRO A 168 11.66 20.50 -14.26
N ALA A 169 11.67 19.28 -13.70
CA ALA A 169 12.57 18.22 -14.15
C ALA A 169 12.39 17.90 -15.64
N TYR A 170 11.13 17.77 -16.08
CA TYR A 170 10.82 17.50 -17.49
C TYR A 170 11.16 18.69 -18.41
N MET A 171 10.96 19.92 -17.93
CA MET A 171 11.30 21.13 -18.68
C MET A 171 12.81 21.34 -18.86
N ILE A 172 13.64 20.86 -17.93
CA ILE A 172 15.10 20.90 -18.07
C ILE A 172 15.55 20.09 -19.28
N MET A 173 14.98 18.90 -19.49
CA MET A 173 15.27 18.07 -20.67
C MET A 173 15.05 18.86 -21.98
N PHE A 174 13.91 19.56 -22.12
CA PHE A 174 13.64 20.35 -23.32
C PHE A 174 14.59 21.55 -23.51
N ARG A 175 15.16 22.09 -22.43
CA ARG A 175 16.12 23.19 -22.50
C ARG A 175 17.54 22.74 -22.80
N CYS A 176 17.87 21.46 -22.54
CA CYS A 176 19.17 20.88 -22.85
C CYS A 176 19.26 20.29 -24.25
N VAL A 177 18.13 20.08 -24.93
CA VAL A 177 18.05 19.45 -26.25
C VAL A 177 17.77 20.48 -27.33
N GLN A 178 18.48 20.35 -28.47
CA GLN A 178 18.27 21.18 -29.65
C GLN A 178 16.81 21.07 -30.16
N PRO A 179 16.22 22.13 -30.71
CA PRO A 179 14.80 22.15 -31.12
C PRO A 179 14.39 20.98 -32.02
N GLU A 180 15.28 20.55 -32.92
CA GLU A 180 15.07 19.51 -33.93
C GLU A 180 15.02 18.09 -33.31
N LEU A 181 15.63 17.90 -32.14
CA LEU A 181 15.79 16.59 -31.49
C LEU A 181 14.83 16.36 -30.31
N LYS A 182 13.92 17.29 -30.03
CA LYS A 182 13.04 17.23 -28.84
C LYS A 182 12.10 16.02 -28.85
N SER A 183 11.51 15.70 -30.00
CA SER A 183 10.61 14.54 -30.12
C SER A 183 11.37 13.22 -29.92
N LEU A 184 12.58 13.12 -30.47
CA LEU A 184 13.47 11.97 -30.27
C LEU A 184 13.85 11.82 -28.79
N ALA A 185 14.21 12.91 -28.12
CA ALA A 185 14.57 12.89 -26.70
C ALA A 185 13.41 12.41 -25.82
N VAL A 186 12.20 12.89 -26.06
CA VAL A 186 10.99 12.43 -25.35
C VAL A 186 10.72 10.94 -25.63
N GLY A 187 10.82 10.52 -26.89
CA GLY A 187 10.65 9.12 -27.28
C GLY A 187 11.65 8.20 -26.59
N LEU A 188 12.94 8.57 -26.58
CA LEU A 188 13.99 7.80 -25.91
C LEU A 188 13.82 7.79 -24.39
N TYR A 189 13.51 8.94 -23.78
CA TYR A 189 13.23 9.03 -22.35
C TYR A 189 12.08 8.11 -21.94
N THR A 190 10.97 8.17 -22.67
CA THR A 190 9.80 7.32 -22.38
C THR A 190 10.09 5.84 -22.60
N LEU A 191 10.81 5.47 -23.66
CA LEU A 191 11.23 4.09 -23.93
C LEU A 191 12.08 3.54 -22.78
N ILE A 192 13.13 4.25 -22.38
CA ILE A 192 14.03 3.84 -21.30
C ILE A 192 13.26 3.70 -19.99
N MET A 193 12.41 4.68 -19.65
CA MET A 193 11.59 4.63 -18.44
C MET A 193 10.62 3.44 -18.43
N ARG A 194 10.05 3.07 -19.58
CA ARG A 194 9.15 1.91 -19.68
C ARG A 194 9.90 0.60 -19.54
N ILE A 195 11.07 0.46 -20.17
CA ILE A 195 11.88 -0.75 -20.11
C ILE A 195 12.47 -0.95 -18.71
N LEU A 196 13.05 0.08 -18.12
CA LEU A 196 13.79 -0.04 -16.85
C LEU A 196 12.92 0.09 -15.60
N ALA A 197 11.79 0.79 -15.67
CA ALA A 197 10.90 0.97 -14.52
C ALA A 197 9.51 0.38 -14.79
N GLY A 198 8.89 0.70 -15.92
CA GLY A 198 7.50 0.33 -16.20
C GLY A 198 7.22 -1.18 -16.21
N ILE A 199 8.06 -1.96 -16.89
CA ILE A 199 7.93 -3.42 -17.00
C ILE A 199 8.39 -4.15 -15.71
N PRO A 200 9.58 -3.87 -15.15
CA PRO A 200 10.03 -4.61 -13.97
C PRO A 200 9.28 -4.22 -12.69
N ALA A 201 8.75 -2.99 -12.58
CA ALA A 201 8.09 -2.55 -11.34
C ALA A 201 6.95 -3.47 -10.88
N PRO A 202 5.93 -3.78 -11.70
CA PRO A 202 4.89 -4.72 -11.30
C PRO A 202 5.44 -6.11 -10.95
N VAL A 203 6.52 -6.56 -11.61
CA VAL A 203 7.10 -7.89 -11.39
C VAL A 203 7.74 -7.99 -10.02
N TYR A 204 8.66 -7.08 -9.68
CA TYR A 204 9.34 -7.16 -8.39
C TYR A 204 8.43 -6.73 -7.23
N PHE A 205 7.56 -5.72 -7.41
CA PHE A 205 6.61 -5.35 -6.36
C PHE A 205 5.59 -6.47 -6.15
N GLY A 206 5.08 -7.08 -7.23
CA GLY A 206 4.16 -8.22 -7.15
C GLY A 206 4.79 -9.41 -6.42
N ALA A 207 5.98 -9.84 -6.82
CA ALA A 207 6.68 -10.95 -6.19
C ALA A 207 6.98 -10.69 -4.69
N LEU A 208 7.27 -9.44 -4.33
CA LEU A 208 7.53 -9.06 -2.95
C LEU A 208 6.26 -8.97 -2.10
N ILE A 209 5.16 -8.48 -2.66
CA ILE A 209 3.84 -8.50 -2.03
C ILE A 209 3.38 -9.95 -1.79
N ASP A 210 3.61 -10.84 -2.75
CA ASP A 210 3.30 -12.25 -2.62
C ASP A 210 4.07 -12.93 -1.47
N LYS A 211 5.29 -12.48 -1.15
CA LYS A 211 6.05 -12.99 0.01
C LYS A 211 5.41 -12.64 1.35
N THR A 212 4.59 -11.60 1.42
CA THR A 212 3.90 -11.19 2.65
C THR A 212 2.53 -11.84 2.76
N CYS A 213 2.19 -12.78 1.87
CA CYS A 213 0.92 -13.49 1.91
C CYS A 213 0.89 -14.51 3.05
N LEU A 214 -0.09 -14.37 3.93
CA LEU A 214 -0.39 -15.32 5.01
C LEU A 214 -1.33 -16.43 4.53
N LYS A 215 -2.29 -16.13 3.64
CA LYS A 215 -3.24 -17.11 3.12
C LYS A 215 -3.48 -16.96 1.63
N TRP A 216 -3.09 -17.99 0.89
CA TRP A 216 -3.39 -18.15 -0.53
C TRP A 216 -4.83 -18.59 -0.77
N GLY A 217 -5.51 -17.96 -1.71
CA GLY A 217 -6.76 -18.50 -2.25
C GLY A 217 -6.49 -19.76 -3.09
N SER A 218 -7.49 -20.63 -3.20
CA SER A 218 -7.49 -21.76 -4.14
C SER A 218 -8.54 -21.51 -5.21
N THR A 219 -8.25 -21.89 -6.45
CA THR A 219 -9.26 -21.96 -7.52
C THR A 219 -10.12 -23.21 -7.34
N SER A 220 -11.26 -23.27 -8.04
CA SER A 220 -12.14 -24.45 -8.06
C SER A 220 -11.44 -25.73 -8.53
N CYS A 221 -10.34 -25.58 -9.27
CA CYS A 221 -9.49 -26.69 -9.75
C CYS A 221 -8.34 -27.04 -8.76
N GLY A 222 -8.34 -26.48 -7.55
CA GLY A 222 -7.32 -26.75 -6.53
C GLY A 222 -5.97 -26.04 -6.74
N GLN A 223 -5.87 -25.13 -7.73
CA GLN A 223 -4.63 -24.40 -7.98
C GLN A 223 -4.52 -23.13 -7.13
N ARG A 224 -3.30 -22.70 -6.85
CA ARG A 224 -3.01 -21.45 -6.12
C ARG A 224 -3.58 -20.25 -6.89
N GLY A 225 -4.49 -19.52 -6.25
CA GLY A 225 -5.12 -18.30 -6.74
C GLY A 225 -4.53 -17.05 -6.09
N ALA A 226 -5.30 -15.95 -6.10
CA ALA A 226 -4.89 -14.69 -5.46
C ALA A 226 -4.79 -14.83 -3.94
N CYS A 227 -3.84 -14.12 -3.32
CA CYS A 227 -3.72 -14.07 -1.88
C CYS A 227 -4.90 -13.30 -1.24
N ARG A 228 -5.44 -13.84 -0.15
CA ARG A 228 -6.61 -13.32 0.57
C ARG A 228 -6.23 -12.49 1.80
N LEU A 229 -5.13 -12.84 2.46
CA LEU A 229 -4.67 -12.19 3.68
C LEU A 229 -3.16 -11.94 3.60
N TYR A 230 -2.75 -10.70 3.87
CA TYR A 230 -1.36 -10.30 3.90
C TYR A 230 -0.98 -9.83 5.30
N ASP A 231 0.27 -10.08 5.68
CA ASP A 231 0.89 -9.46 6.85
C ASP A 231 1.07 -7.97 6.57
N SER A 232 0.36 -7.13 7.31
CA SER A 232 0.37 -5.68 7.11
C SER A 232 1.71 -5.03 7.47
N ASN A 233 2.44 -5.58 8.45
CA ASN A 233 3.74 -5.07 8.86
C ASN A 233 4.80 -5.43 7.81
N ALA A 234 4.89 -6.70 7.45
CA ALA A 234 5.83 -7.16 6.42
C ALA A 234 5.55 -6.46 5.09
N TYR A 235 4.28 -6.35 4.68
CA TYR A 235 3.87 -5.65 3.46
C TYR A 235 4.39 -4.21 3.44
N ARG A 236 4.23 -3.49 4.56
CA ARG A 236 4.69 -2.09 4.68
C ARG A 236 6.19 -1.97 4.53
N TYR A 237 6.97 -2.77 5.28
CA TYR A 237 8.44 -2.72 5.20
C TYR A 237 8.96 -3.10 3.82
N VAL A 238 8.37 -4.12 3.21
CA VAL A 238 8.77 -4.59 1.89
C VAL A 238 8.46 -3.54 0.82
N PHE A 239 7.24 -2.99 0.81
CA PHE A 239 6.81 -2.02 -0.19
C PHE A 239 7.55 -0.67 -0.06
N LEU A 240 7.59 -0.11 1.15
CA LEU A 240 8.24 1.18 1.40
C LEU A 240 9.76 1.04 1.37
N GLY A 241 10.31 -0.06 1.88
CA GLY A 241 11.75 -0.33 1.92
C GLY A 241 12.34 -0.43 0.53
N LEU A 242 11.68 -1.19 -0.35
CA LEU A 242 12.10 -1.29 -1.74
C LEU A 242 12.04 0.07 -2.46
N SER A 243 10.94 0.81 -2.26
CA SER A 243 10.80 2.16 -2.83
C SER A 243 11.91 3.09 -2.35
N ALA A 244 12.29 3.00 -1.08
CA ALA A 244 13.36 3.80 -0.51
C ALA A 244 14.74 3.41 -1.04
N VAL A 245 15.03 2.11 -1.13
CA VAL A 245 16.30 1.57 -1.66
C VAL A 245 16.48 1.91 -3.14
N LEU A 246 15.42 1.85 -3.95
CA LEU A 246 15.49 2.24 -5.35
C LEU A 246 15.67 3.75 -5.54
N ARG A 247 15.02 4.56 -4.70
CA ARG A 247 15.04 6.02 -4.82
C ARG A 247 16.29 6.66 -4.19
N GLY A 248 16.82 6.12 -3.10
CA GLY A 248 17.97 6.67 -2.38
C GLY A 248 19.20 6.92 -3.26
N PRO A 249 19.74 5.91 -3.97
CA PRO A 249 20.91 6.05 -4.84
C PRO A 249 20.73 7.08 -5.97
N SER A 250 19.49 7.28 -6.43
CA SER A 250 19.19 8.26 -7.49
C SER A 250 19.54 9.69 -7.09
N TYR A 251 19.57 10.01 -5.79
CA TYR A 251 19.98 11.32 -5.30
C TYR A 251 21.48 11.57 -5.44
N LEU A 252 22.33 10.53 -5.37
CA LEU A 252 23.76 10.67 -5.62
C LEU A 252 24.02 11.07 -7.09
N ILE A 253 23.34 10.37 -8.01
CA ILE A 253 23.39 10.68 -9.44
C ILE A 253 22.83 12.09 -9.69
N SER A 254 21.74 12.46 -9.02
CA SER A 254 21.13 13.78 -9.12
C SER A 254 22.07 14.91 -8.65
N ILE A 255 22.80 14.71 -7.55
CA ILE A 255 23.80 15.67 -7.05
C ILE A 255 24.95 15.81 -8.06
N PHE A 256 25.42 14.71 -8.62
CA PHE A 256 26.45 14.74 -9.67
C PHE A 256 25.98 15.53 -10.90
N LEU A 257 24.76 15.25 -11.38
CA LEU A 257 24.15 16.00 -12.50
C LEU A 257 23.97 17.49 -12.17
N TYR A 258 23.58 17.82 -10.95
CA TYR A 258 23.49 19.22 -10.50
C TYR A 258 24.83 19.95 -10.63
N ILE A 259 25.93 19.31 -10.20
CA ILE A 259 27.27 19.89 -10.29
C ILE A 259 27.67 20.11 -11.75
N LEU A 260 27.40 19.14 -12.64
CA LEU A 260 27.68 19.28 -14.08
C LEU A 260 26.87 20.41 -14.72
N ILE A 261 25.57 20.48 -14.43
CA ILE A 261 24.69 21.55 -14.93
C ILE A 261 25.18 22.91 -14.44
N LYS A 262 25.54 23.01 -13.15
CA LYS A 262 26.08 24.23 -12.58
C LYS A 262 27.37 24.65 -13.29
N LYS A 263 28.28 23.73 -13.56
CA LYS A 263 29.55 24.02 -14.24
C LYS A 263 29.38 24.46 -15.71
N HIS A 264 28.34 23.98 -16.39
CA HIS A 264 28.13 24.27 -17.81
C HIS A 264 27.32 25.56 -18.05
N PHE A 265 26.43 25.93 -17.12
CA PHE A 265 25.47 27.04 -17.29
C PHE A 265 25.70 28.24 -16.35
N GLN A 266 26.71 28.18 -15.48
CA GLN A 266 27.15 29.28 -14.62
C GLN A 266 28.60 29.60 -14.93
#